data_AF-A0A1U9UW46-F1
#
_entry.id   AF-A0A1U9UW46-F1
#
_cell.length_a   1.000
_cell.length_b   1.000
_cell.length_c   1.000
_cell.angle_alpha   90.00
_cell.angle_beta   90.00
_cell.angle_gamma   90.00
#
_symmetry.space_group_name_H-M   'P 1'
#
loop_
_entity.id
_entity.type
_entity.pdbx_description
1 polymer ?
#
loop_
_entity_poly.entity_id
_entity_poly.type
_entity_poly.pdbx_seq_one_letter_code
_entity_poly.pdbx_strand_id
1 'polypeptide(L)'
;MSNSDCVPPPKPMPRGNTQKDLEEFALALCASYARVPEVRAPFDARTLEWQGRPYIYVTGWDTKRKRRLLEVFQRHPKHFLEPMLAFQYPPPFRDLFKQDYDVLYSPDPWGESGHSQRN
;
A
#
# COMPACT_ATOMS: atom_id res chain seq x y z
N MET A 1 -24.71 -8.56 33.96
CA MET A 1 -24.35 -8.17 32.58
C MET A 1 -23.11 -7.29 32.70
N SER A 2 -21.92 -7.88 32.61
CA SER A 2 -20.66 -7.11 32.68
C SER A 2 -20.28 -6.73 31.26
N ASN A 3 -20.22 -5.43 31.00
CA ASN A 3 -19.70 -4.88 29.76
C ASN A 3 -18.28 -5.42 29.58
N SER A 4 -18.09 -6.27 28.58
CA SER A 4 -16.76 -6.55 28.06
C SER A 4 -16.29 -5.26 27.41
N ASP A 5 -15.53 -4.48 28.16
CA ASP A 5 -14.73 -3.38 27.61
C ASP A 5 -13.83 -3.98 26.54
N CYS A 6 -14.26 -3.87 25.28
CA CYS A 6 -13.41 -4.09 24.11
C CYS A 6 -12.32 -3.02 24.16
N VAL A 7 -11.27 -3.28 24.94
CA VAL A 7 -10.02 -2.52 24.84
C VAL A 7 -9.56 -2.72 23.40
N PRO A 8 -9.54 -1.65 22.57
CA PRO A 8 -9.03 -1.80 21.22
C PRO A 8 -7.59 -2.32 21.34
N PRO A 9 -7.21 -3.33 20.54
CA PRO A 9 -5.84 -3.83 20.57
C PRO A 9 -4.88 -2.65 20.43
N PRO A 10 -3.77 -2.61 21.19
CA PRO A 10 -2.81 -1.53 21.08
C PRO A 10 -2.45 -1.35 19.61
N LYS A 11 -2.54 -0.11 19.13
CA LYS A 11 -2.16 0.20 17.75
C LYS A 11 -0.76 -0.37 17.53
N PRO A 12 -0.52 -1.10 16.43
CA PRO A 12 0.81 -1.60 16.13
C PRO A 12 1.80 -0.43 16.22
N MET A 13 2.92 -0.63 16.92
CA MET A 13 3.97 0.38 17.06
C MET A 13 5.24 -0.12 16.38
N PRO A 14 5.98 0.74 15.67
CA PRO A 14 7.29 0.36 15.16
C PRO A 14 8.25 0.10 16.33
N ARG A 15 9.26 -0.76 16.10
CA ARG A 15 10.30 -1.07 17.11
C ARG A 15 11.15 0.15 17.47
N GLY A 16 11.22 1.11 16.56
CA GLY A 16 11.96 2.36 16.71
C GLY A 16 11.49 3.40 15.70
N ASN A 17 12.29 4.45 15.51
CA ASN A 17 12.00 5.55 14.60
C ASN A 17 12.98 5.64 13.42
N THR A 18 13.88 4.65 13.26
CA THR A 18 14.77 4.61 12.11
C THR A 18 13.97 4.34 10.84
N GLN A 19 14.53 4.67 9.68
CA GLN A 19 13.87 4.37 8.40
C GLN A 19 13.57 2.87 8.28
N LYS A 20 14.53 2.02 8.67
CA LYS A 20 14.40 0.57 8.62
C LYS A 20 13.29 0.06 9.55
N ASP A 21 13.18 0.59 10.76
CA ASP A 21 12.10 0.20 11.69
C ASP A 21 10.72 0.51 11.11
N LEU A 22 10.59 1.63 10.40
CA LEU A 22 9.34 2.02 9.76
C LEU A 22 9.04 1.20 8.50
N GLU A 23 10.06 0.85 7.71
CA GLU A 23 9.90 -0.08 6.58
C GLU A 23 9.45 -1.46 7.07
N GLU A 24 10.08 -2.00 8.11
CA GLU A 24 9.67 -3.27 8.75
C GLU A 24 8.25 -3.18 9.32
N PHE A 25 7.89 -2.04 9.90
CA PHE A 25 6.55 -1.80 10.42
C PHE A 25 5.49 -1.72 9.31
N ALA A 26 5.77 -1.01 8.22
CA ALA A 26 4.90 -0.96 7.03
C ALA A 26 4.70 -2.36 6.43
N LEU A 27 5.78 -3.14 6.36
CA LEU A 27 5.75 -4.51 5.88
C LEU A 27 4.84 -5.39 6.74
N ALA A 28 4.99 -5.32 8.07
CA ALA A 28 4.16 -6.07 9.01
C ALA A 28 2.68 -5.67 8.93
N LEU A 29 2.41 -4.37 8.78
CA LEU A 29 1.08 -3.83 8.55
C LEU A 29 0.48 -4.45 7.27
N CYS A 30 1.10 -4.27 6.11
CA CYS A 30 0.58 -4.83 4.86
C CYS A 30 0.46 -6.36 4.90
N ALA A 31 1.40 -7.08 5.52
CA ALA A 31 1.29 -8.53 5.64
C ALA A 31 0.05 -8.98 6.46
N SER A 32 -0.42 -8.14 7.39
CA SER A 32 -1.56 -8.45 8.26
C SER A 32 -2.94 -8.22 7.60
N TYR A 33 -3.05 -7.29 6.65
CA TYR A 33 -4.35 -6.90 6.06
C TYR A 33 -4.39 -6.85 4.54
N ALA A 34 -3.27 -6.78 3.82
CA ALA A 34 -3.28 -6.55 2.38
C ALA A 34 -3.85 -7.78 1.66
N ARG A 35 -5.02 -7.59 1.04
CA ARG A 35 -5.70 -8.58 0.21
C ARG A 35 -5.84 -8.06 -1.22
N VAL A 36 -4.73 -7.66 -1.83
CA VAL A 36 -4.75 -7.31 -3.26
C VAL A 36 -4.84 -8.62 -4.06
N PRO A 37 -5.86 -8.78 -4.93
CA PRO A 37 -5.99 -9.96 -5.77
C PRO A 37 -4.71 -10.23 -6.54
N GLU A 38 -4.31 -11.50 -6.61
CA GLU A 38 -3.15 -11.97 -7.37
C GLU A 38 -1.77 -11.51 -6.88
N VAL A 39 -1.69 -10.64 -5.87
CA VAL A 39 -0.42 -10.21 -5.27
C VAL A 39 -0.11 -11.07 -4.04
N ARG A 40 1.10 -11.64 -4.02
CA ARG A 40 1.55 -12.56 -2.97
C ARG A 40 2.92 -12.16 -2.43
N ALA A 41 3.24 -12.73 -1.27
CA ALA A 41 4.58 -12.68 -0.69
C ALA A 41 5.63 -13.26 -1.69
N PRO A 42 6.90 -12.82 -1.60
CA PRO A 42 7.48 -11.99 -0.55
C PRO A 42 7.12 -10.51 -0.70
N PHE A 43 6.69 -9.88 0.39
CA PHE A 43 6.50 -8.44 0.41
C PHE A 43 7.85 -7.75 0.64
N ASP A 44 8.03 -6.56 0.08
CA ASP A 44 9.23 -5.73 0.26
C ASP A 44 8.81 -4.29 0.54
N ALA A 45 9.45 -3.65 1.52
CA ALA A 45 9.18 -2.27 1.91
C ALA A 45 10.42 -1.42 1.63
N ARG A 46 10.21 -0.23 1.04
CA ARG A 46 11.30 0.68 0.67
C ARG A 46 10.88 2.12 0.90
N THR A 47 11.86 3.00 1.05
CA THR A 47 11.62 4.44 1.13
C THR A 47 12.01 5.14 -0.17
N LEU A 48 11.13 6.02 -0.62
CA LEU A 48 11.38 6.99 -1.67
C LEU A 48 11.41 8.39 -1.05
N GLU A 49 12.46 9.15 -1.30
CA GLU A 49 12.50 10.57 -0.93
C GLU A 49 11.98 11.43 -2.08
N TRP A 50 11.03 12.32 -1.78
CA TRP A 50 10.51 13.28 -2.73
C TRP A 50 10.23 14.62 -2.05
N GLN A 51 10.75 15.72 -2.62
CA GLN A 51 10.66 17.08 -2.06
C GLN A 51 11.11 17.16 -0.58
N GLY A 52 12.16 16.43 -0.22
CA GLY A 52 12.69 16.38 1.15
C GLY A 52 11.79 15.64 2.15
N ARG A 53 10.82 14.86 1.67
CA ARG A 53 9.93 14.03 2.49
C ARG A 53 10.13 12.55 2.17
N PRO A 54 10.30 11.68 3.19
CA PRO A 54 10.37 10.24 2.98
C PRO A 54 8.96 9.64 2.88
N TYR A 55 8.75 8.83 1.84
CA TYR A 55 7.54 8.05 1.61
C TYR A 55 7.92 6.57 1.64
N ILE A 56 7.31 5.81 2.54
CA ILE A 56 7.56 4.38 2.65
C ILE A 56 6.50 3.66 1.83
N TYR A 57 6.89 2.74 0.96
CA TYR A 57 5.96 1.99 0.14
C TYR A 57 6.22 0.51 0.25
N VAL A 58 5.15 -0.27 0.16
CA VAL A 58 5.21 -1.73 0.21
C VAL A 58 4.83 -2.29 -1.14
N THR A 59 5.59 -3.29 -1.57
CA THR A 59 5.38 -4.01 -2.83
C THR A 59 5.18 -5.49 -2.57
N GLY A 60 4.46 -6.15 -3.47
CA GLY A 60 4.38 -7.60 -3.55
C GLY A 60 4.62 -8.08 -4.97
N TRP A 61 4.49 -9.38 -5.19
CA TRP A 61 4.69 -9.99 -6.51
C TRP A 61 3.37 -10.53 -7.05
N ASP A 62 3.09 -10.22 -8.31
CA ASP A 62 1.99 -10.88 -9.02
C ASP A 62 2.39 -12.27 -9.54
N THR A 63 1.41 -12.98 -10.11
CA THR A 63 1.60 -14.29 -10.74
C THR A 63 2.60 -14.29 -11.91
N LYS A 64 2.86 -13.12 -12.50
CA LYS A 64 3.82 -12.91 -13.59
C LYS A 64 5.19 -12.45 -13.09
N ARG A 65 5.45 -12.52 -11.77
CA ARG A 65 6.67 -12.04 -11.12
C ARG A 65 6.99 -10.57 -11.40
N LYS A 66 5.96 -9.74 -11.55
CA LYS A 66 6.12 -8.29 -11.56
C LYS A 66 5.88 -7.74 -10.16
N ARG A 67 6.63 -6.70 -9.80
CA ARG A 67 6.41 -5.96 -8.57
C ARG A 67 5.16 -5.11 -8.71
N ARG A 68 4.26 -5.23 -7.75
CA ARG A 68 3.00 -4.47 -7.66
C ARG A 68 3.03 -3.61 -6.42
N LEU A 69 2.62 -2.35 -6.56
CA LEU A 69 2.46 -1.45 -5.42
C LEU A 69 1.24 -1.88 -4.60
N LEU A 70 1.45 -2.09 -3.29
CA LEU A 70 0.39 -2.44 -2.36
C LEU A 70 -0.15 -1.19 -1.66
N GLU A 71 0.73 -0.44 -1.00
CA GLU A 71 0.36 0.71 -0.18
C GLU A 71 1.53 1.69 -0.09
N VAL A 72 1.24 2.99 0.04
CA VAL A 72 2.23 4.03 0.33
C VAL A 72 1.87 4.71 1.63
N PHE A 73 2.87 4.95 2.46
CA PHE A 73 2.77 5.58 3.77
C PHE A 73 3.60 6.85 3.82
N GLN A 74 3.06 7.84 4.53
CA GLN A 74 3.80 9.00 4.99
C GLN A 74 4.06 8.91 6.49
N ARG A 75 5.13 9.54 6.97
CA ARG A 75 5.37 9.68 8.41
C ARG A 75 4.30 10.57 9.03
N HIS A 76 3.63 10.08 10.07
CA HIS A 76 2.63 10.85 10.81
C HIS A 76 3.09 11.12 12.25
N PRO A 77 3.00 12.36 12.76
CA PRO A 77 3.51 12.72 14.10
C PRO A 77 2.92 11.92 15.26
N LYS A 78 1.69 11.40 15.12
CA LYS A 78 0.98 10.67 16.19
C LYS A 78 0.82 9.17 15.94
N HIS A 79 1.02 8.71 14.71
CA HIS A 79 0.66 7.34 14.30
C HIS A 79 1.82 6.58 13.66
N PHE A 80 3.03 7.17 13.67
CA PHE A 80 4.26 6.68 13.05
C PHE A 80 4.17 6.65 11.52
N LEU A 81 3.20 5.91 10.97
CA LEU A 81 2.87 5.84 9.56
C LEU A 81 1.38 6.07 9.33
N GLU A 82 1.07 6.81 8.28
CA GLU A 82 -0.29 7.03 7.81
C GLU A 82 -0.38 6.60 6.34
N PRO A 83 -1.34 5.72 5.99
CA PRO A 83 -1.54 5.31 4.60
C PRO A 83 -2.02 6.50 3.78
N MET A 84 -1.53 6.61 2.56
CA MET A 84 -1.88 7.67 1.63
C MET A 84 -3.00 7.20 0.69
N LEU A 85 -3.88 8.11 0.32
CA LEU A 85 -4.84 7.81 -0.73
C LEU A 85 -4.10 7.76 -2.07
N ALA A 86 -4.46 6.81 -2.94
CA ALA A 86 -3.73 6.55 -4.17
C ALA A 86 -3.64 7.75 -5.13
N PHE A 87 -4.63 8.65 -5.11
CA PHE A 87 -4.61 9.89 -5.89
C PHE A 87 -3.67 10.98 -5.32
N GLN A 88 -3.16 10.78 -4.10
CA GLN A 88 -2.23 11.69 -3.41
C GLN A 88 -0.79 11.20 -3.47
N TYR A 89 -0.55 10.02 -4.07
CA TYR A 89 0.80 9.48 -4.16
C TYR A 89 1.73 10.44 -4.92
N PRO A 90 2.98 10.60 -4.46
CA PRO A 90 3.99 11.41 -5.14
C PRO A 90 4.16 11.04 -6.63
N PRO A 91 4.36 12.03 -7.53
CA PRO A 91 4.58 11.79 -8.96
C PRO A 91 5.58 10.68 -9.33
N PRO A 92 6.73 10.51 -8.64
CA PRO A 92 7.69 9.46 -9.03
C PRO A 92 7.15 8.03 -8.89
N PHE A 93 6.11 7.80 -8.09
CA PHE A 93 5.46 6.49 -8.00
C PHE A 93 4.77 6.09 -9.30
N ARG A 94 4.32 7.06 -10.10
CA ARG A 94 3.74 6.80 -11.43
C ARG A 94 4.77 6.17 -12.36
N ASP A 95 6.02 6.60 -12.29
CA ASP A 95 7.10 6.07 -13.11
C ASP A 95 7.54 4.68 -12.61
N LEU A 96 7.59 4.49 -11.29
CA LEU A 96 7.98 3.22 -10.67
C LEU A 96 6.93 2.11 -10.82
N PHE A 97 5.64 2.47 -10.80
CA PHE A 97 4.52 1.54 -10.79
C PHE A 97 3.46 1.91 -11.84
N LYS A 98 3.91 2.18 -13.07
CA LYS A 98 3.04 2.61 -14.17
C LYS A 98 1.81 1.72 -14.34
N GLN A 99 1.97 0.41 -14.24
CA GLN A 99 0.86 -0.54 -14.41
C GLN A 99 -0.23 -0.38 -13.32
N ASP A 100 0.17 -0.13 -12.07
CA ASP A 100 -0.78 0.08 -10.97
C ASP A 100 -1.50 1.42 -11.09
N TYR A 101 -0.77 2.44 -11.57
CA TYR A 101 -1.35 3.75 -11.87
C TYR A 101 -2.31 3.73 -13.05
N ASP A 102 -1.96 3.03 -14.13
CA ASP A 102 -2.81 2.93 -15.32
C ASP A 102 -4.20 2.36 -14.95
N VAL A 103 -4.28 1.44 -13.96
CA VAL A 103 -5.57 0.93 -13.43
C VAL A 103 -6.30 2.00 -12.61
N LEU A 104 -5.62 2.68 -11.68
CA LEU A 104 -6.23 3.70 -10.81
C LEU A 104 -6.82 4.88 -11.59
N TYR A 105 -6.23 5.21 -12.74
CA TYR A 105 -6.66 6.30 -13.61
C TYR A 105 -7.35 5.80 -14.90
N SER A 106 -7.69 4.51 -14.99
CA SER A 106 -8.45 3.98 -16.11
C SER A 106 -9.89 4.46 -16.04
N PRO A 107 -10.49 4.95 -17.14
CA PRO A 107 -11.92 5.25 -17.20
C PRO A 107 -12.80 3.98 -17.08
N ASP A 108 -12.24 2.80 -17.37
CA ASP A 108 -12.84 1.49 -17.10
C ASP A 108 -11.79 0.58 -16.43
N PRO A 109 -11.67 0.63 -15.09
CA PRO A 109 -10.69 -0.16 -14.35
C PRO A 109 -11.08 -1.64 -14.22
N TRP A 110 -12.32 -2.01 -14.57
CA TRP A 110 -12.86 -3.36 -14.41
C TRP A 110 -13.04 -4.09 -15.74
N GLY A 111 -12.97 -3.39 -16.88
CA GLY A 111 -12.98 -4.01 -18.21
C GLY A 111 -14.27 -4.75 -18.50
N GLU A 112 -15.43 -4.16 -18.17
CA GLU A 112 -16.74 -4.74 -18.50
C GLU A 112 -17.31 -4.21 -19.82
N SER A 113 -16.55 -3.51 -20.65
CA SER A 113 -16.98 -3.21 -22.03
C SER A 113 -16.77 -4.40 -22.96
N GLY A 114 -17.40 -5.52 -22.63
CA GLY A 114 -17.51 -6.75 -23.42
C GLY A 114 -18.95 -7.06 -23.81
N HIS A 115 -19.83 -6.05 -23.95
CA HIS A 115 -21.06 -6.23 -24.70
C HIS A 115 -20.72 -6.39 -26.19
N SER A 116 -20.22 -7.59 -26.55
CA SER A 116 -20.30 -8.08 -27.92
C SER A 116 -21.79 -8.12 -28.28
N GLN A 117 -22.23 -7.12 -29.03
CA GLN A 117 -23.44 -7.25 -29.84
C GLN A 117 -23.25 -8.49 -30.73
N ARG A 118 -23.93 -9.57 -30.39
CA ARG A 118 -24.16 -10.68 -31.32
C ARG A 118 -25.09 -10.15 -32.41
N ASN A 119 -24.56 -10.02 -33.62
CA ASN A 119 -25.37 -10.02 -34.84
C ASN A 119 -25.98 -11.40 -35.05
#